data_AF-A0A8J6JQG6-F1
#
_entry.id   AF-A0A8J6JQG6-F1
#
_cell.length_a   1.000
_cell.length_b   1.000
_cell.length_c   1.000
_cell.angle_alpha   90.00
_cell.angle_beta   90.00
_cell.angle_gamma   90.00
#
_symmetry.space_group_name_H-M   'P 1'
#
loop_
_entity.id
_entity.type
_entity.pdbx_description
1 polymer ?
#
loop_
_entity_poly.entity_id
_entity_poly.type
_entity_poly.pdbx_seq_one_letter_code
_entity_poly.pdbx_strand_id
1 'polypeptide(L)'
;MISFSVSAGCAFTYGAYVMPDRWINGTFHQYYVPIAAFNTFICTGLSCYSRFLEVDRPALSKLLRTAAFVHPFVFDNIPLFYRLLFCFGEDCNWNEAIPLHLYHLLFAFLTGFLFASHLPERLAPGRFDYFGHSHQLFHVCAVLGTHFQMEAVLTDRSSRQAWLSSHSDADTLASTLGVVATSVIGNIILICFFTATLLWSPRANSILQNHILDEAKAKAH
;
A
#
# COMPACT_ATOMS: atom_id res chain seq x y z
N MET A 1 7.10 -6.00 1.39
CA MET A 1 6.78 -6.89 0.26
C MET A 1 5.28 -7.03 0.05
N ILE A 2 4.46 -7.28 1.09
CA ILE A 2 3.00 -7.40 0.97
C ILE A 2 2.31 -6.11 0.46
N SER A 3 2.71 -4.93 0.95
CA SER A 3 2.10 -3.66 0.51
C SER A 3 2.41 -3.28 -0.94
N PHE A 4 3.44 -3.89 -1.55
CA PHE A 4 3.90 -3.59 -2.89
C PHE A 4 2.99 -4.18 -3.97
N SER A 5 2.62 -5.46 -3.81
CA SER A 5 1.73 -6.15 -4.74
C SER A 5 0.28 -5.68 -4.62
N VAL A 6 -0.12 -5.23 -3.43
CA VAL A 6 -1.46 -4.67 -3.19
C VAL A 6 -1.59 -3.29 -3.85
N SER A 7 -0.66 -2.37 -3.61
CA SER A 7 -0.71 -0.99 -4.17
C SER A 7 -0.74 -0.97 -5.70
N ALA A 8 0.11 -1.75 -6.39
CA ALA A 8 0.13 -1.79 -7.86
C ALA A 8 -1.18 -2.37 -8.44
N GLY A 9 -1.76 -3.39 -7.80
CA GLY A 9 -3.05 -3.97 -8.21
C GLY A 9 -4.23 -3.02 -7.95
N CYS A 10 -4.19 -2.30 -6.82
CA CYS A 10 -5.16 -1.24 -6.50
C CYS A 10 -5.09 -0.08 -7.49
N ALA A 11 -3.89 0.41 -7.82
CA ALA A 11 -3.70 1.47 -8.80
C ALA A 11 -4.25 1.08 -10.17
N PHE A 12 -4.01 -0.15 -10.64
CA PHE A 12 -4.55 -0.62 -11.91
C PHE A 12 -6.08 -0.72 -11.89
N THR A 13 -6.65 -1.37 -10.88
CA THR A 13 -8.11 -1.53 -10.76
C THR A 13 -8.82 -0.19 -10.57
N TYR A 14 -8.20 0.75 -9.87
CA TYR A 14 -8.76 2.08 -9.67
C TYR A 14 -8.65 2.94 -10.94
N GLY A 15 -7.54 2.85 -11.65
CA GLY A 15 -7.38 3.48 -12.97
C GLY A 15 -8.44 3.00 -13.96
N ALA A 16 -8.67 1.70 -14.01
CA ALA A 16 -9.59 1.09 -14.97
C ALA A 16 -11.08 1.30 -14.62
N TYR A 17 -11.47 1.18 -13.34
CA TYR A 17 -12.88 1.09 -12.96
C TYR A 17 -13.36 2.19 -12.01
N VAL A 18 -12.46 2.84 -11.28
CA VAL A 18 -12.81 3.81 -10.23
C VAL A 18 -12.55 5.25 -10.70
N MET A 19 -11.73 5.47 -11.73
CA MET A 19 -11.39 6.79 -12.24
C MET A 19 -12.65 7.61 -12.59
N PRO A 20 -12.79 8.88 -12.15
CA PRO A 20 -13.98 9.69 -12.41
C PRO A 20 -14.14 9.99 -13.90
N ASP A 21 -15.39 10.11 -14.37
CA ASP A 21 -15.73 10.24 -15.79
C ASP A 21 -15.01 11.41 -16.48
N ARG A 22 -14.77 12.51 -15.74
CA ARG A 22 -14.05 13.71 -16.25
C ARG A 22 -12.56 13.50 -16.48
N TRP A 23 -11.96 12.48 -15.88
CA TRP A 23 -10.52 12.20 -15.98
C TRP A 23 -10.21 11.10 -16.99
N ILE A 24 -11.22 10.34 -17.42
CA ILE A 24 -11.10 9.31 -18.44
C ILE A 24 -10.66 9.97 -19.75
N ASN A 25 -9.65 9.39 -20.38
CA ASN A 25 -8.89 9.92 -21.53
C ASN A 25 -8.13 11.23 -21.29
N GLY A 26 -8.09 11.72 -20.04
CA GLY A 26 -7.24 12.85 -19.65
C GLY A 26 -5.77 12.45 -19.46
N THR A 27 -4.89 13.45 -19.38
CA THR A 27 -3.47 13.25 -19.09
C THR A 27 -3.24 12.53 -17.74
N PHE A 28 -4.05 12.85 -16.73
CA PHE A 28 -3.96 12.20 -15.42
C PHE A 28 -4.22 10.69 -15.53
N HIS A 29 -5.20 10.25 -16.32
CA HIS A 29 -5.52 8.83 -16.50
C HIS A 29 -4.36 8.06 -17.14
N GLN A 30 -3.74 8.62 -18.18
CA GLN A 30 -2.61 7.98 -18.87
C GLN A 30 -1.35 7.87 -18.00
N TYR A 31 -1.06 8.89 -17.18
CA TYR A 31 0.13 8.90 -16.34
C TYR A 31 -0.07 8.23 -14.97
N TYR A 32 -1.31 7.94 -14.57
CA TYR A 32 -1.61 7.39 -13.25
C TYR A 32 -0.89 6.07 -12.98
N VAL A 33 -1.00 5.10 -13.89
CA VAL A 33 -0.40 3.77 -13.76
C VAL A 33 1.14 3.81 -13.83
N PRO A 34 1.77 4.54 -14.78
CA PRO A 34 3.22 4.74 -14.77
C PRO A 34 3.76 5.45 -13.52
N ILE A 35 3.06 6.46 -13.00
CA ILE A 35 3.45 7.16 -11.77
C ILE A 35 3.32 6.23 -10.57
N ALA A 36 2.25 5.43 -10.49
CA ALA A 36 2.11 4.40 -9.46
C ALA A 36 3.30 3.42 -9.52
N ALA A 37 3.66 2.94 -10.71
CA ALA A 37 4.82 2.08 -10.92
C ALA A 37 6.13 2.76 -10.47
N PHE A 38 6.33 4.04 -10.77
CA PHE A 38 7.49 4.78 -10.32
C PHE A 38 7.53 4.97 -8.78
N ASN A 39 6.38 5.28 -8.18
CA ASN A 39 6.23 5.39 -6.73
C ASN A 39 6.64 4.11 -6.03
N THR A 40 6.39 2.95 -6.67
CA THR A 40 6.82 1.68 -6.10
C THR A 40 8.35 1.57 -5.97
N PHE A 41 9.13 2.04 -6.96
CA PHE A 41 10.59 2.08 -6.87
C PHE A 41 11.06 3.02 -5.76
N ILE A 42 10.42 4.18 -5.61
CA ILE A 42 10.71 5.12 -4.52
C ILE A 42 10.46 4.43 -3.17
N CYS A 43 9.31 3.79 -2.97
CA CYS A 43 8.95 3.16 -1.71
C CYS A 43 9.90 2.02 -1.34
N THR A 44 10.29 1.21 -2.31
CA THR A 44 11.29 0.15 -2.12
C THR A 44 12.66 0.74 -1.81
N GLY A 45 13.09 1.77 -2.54
CA GLY A 45 14.34 2.47 -2.27
C GLY A 45 14.38 3.06 -0.86
N LEU A 46 13.32 3.74 -0.42
CA LEU A 46 13.20 4.28 0.93
C LEU A 46 13.20 3.17 2.00
N SER A 47 12.52 2.06 1.75
CA SER A 47 12.46 0.91 2.66
C SER A 47 13.80 0.17 2.77
N CYS A 48 14.54 0.06 1.67
CA CYS A 48 15.88 -0.51 1.67
C CYS A 48 16.88 0.45 2.35
N TYR A 49 16.78 1.74 2.06
CA TYR A 49 17.66 2.76 2.64
C TYR A 49 17.44 2.95 4.15
N SER A 50 16.21 2.81 4.63
CA SER A 50 15.91 2.90 6.06
C SER A 50 16.69 1.89 6.90
N ARG A 51 17.10 0.75 6.31
CA ARG A 51 17.91 -0.27 6.99
C ARG A 51 19.34 0.17 7.28
N PHE A 52 19.93 1.00 6.43
CA PHE A 52 21.26 1.57 6.69
C PHE A 52 21.20 2.63 7.79
N LEU A 53 20.10 3.37 7.87
CA LEU A 53 19.88 4.41 8.88
C LEU A 53 19.37 3.89 10.22
N GLU A 54 18.99 2.62 10.30
CA GLU A 54 18.39 2.02 11.51
C GLU A 54 19.33 2.12 12.72
N VAL A 55 20.63 1.96 12.50
CA VAL A 55 21.66 2.01 13.56
C VAL A 55 22.01 3.45 13.94
N ASP A 56 22.21 4.33 12.95
CA ASP A 56 22.68 5.70 13.22
C ASP A 56 21.53 6.65 13.64
N ARG A 57 20.31 6.45 13.12
CA ARG A 57 19.13 7.32 13.31
C ARG A 57 17.82 6.52 13.32
N PRO A 58 17.47 5.84 14.42
CA PRO A 58 16.30 4.95 14.49
C PRO A 58 14.96 5.68 14.26
N ALA A 59 14.84 6.95 14.66
CA ALA A 59 13.64 7.74 14.43
C ALA A 59 13.42 8.06 12.94
N LEU A 60 14.49 8.37 12.20
CA LEU A 60 14.42 8.64 10.77
C LEU A 60 14.10 7.37 9.99
N SER A 61 14.71 6.23 10.36
CA SER A 61 14.39 4.93 9.76
C SER A 61 12.91 4.56 9.91
N LYS A 62 12.33 4.77 11.10
CA LYS A 62 10.89 4.58 11.35
C LYS A 62 10.04 5.51 10.49
N LEU A 63 10.38 6.80 10.40
CA LEU A 63 9.65 7.76 9.57
C LEU A 63 9.69 7.38 8.09
N LEU A 64 10.87 7.03 7.55
CA LEU A 64 11.03 6.63 6.16
C LEU A 64 10.19 5.39 5.83
N ARG A 65 10.18 4.40 6.72
CA ARG A 65 9.38 3.18 6.55
C ARG A 65 7.89 3.49 6.59
N THR A 66 7.43 4.34 7.50
CA THR A 66 6.01 4.76 7.55
C THR A 66 5.64 5.58 6.31
N ALA A 67 6.49 6.51 5.88
CA ALA A 67 6.27 7.31 4.68
C ALA A 67 6.18 6.43 3.42
N ALA A 68 7.00 5.39 3.32
CA ALA A 68 6.96 4.42 2.21
C ALA A 68 5.65 3.61 2.14
N PHE A 69 4.85 3.57 3.22
CA PHE A 69 3.51 2.97 3.21
C PHE A 69 2.40 4.00 2.99
N VAL A 70 2.51 5.17 3.63
CA VAL A 70 1.47 6.21 3.55
C VAL A 70 1.43 6.87 2.18
N HIS A 71 2.59 7.15 1.59
CA HIS A 71 2.69 7.80 0.28
C HIS A 71 1.94 7.06 -0.84
N PRO A 72 2.21 5.77 -1.12
CA PRO A 72 1.50 5.04 -2.16
C PRO A 72 0.01 4.89 -1.83
N PHE A 73 -0.34 4.69 -0.54
CA PHE A 73 -1.73 4.65 -0.12
C PHE A 73 -2.48 5.95 -0.46
N VAL A 74 -1.92 7.11 -0.14
CA VAL A 74 -2.57 8.40 -0.46
C VAL A 74 -2.68 8.59 -1.97
N PHE A 75 -1.62 8.27 -2.72
CA PHE A 75 -1.62 8.39 -4.18
C PHE A 75 -2.68 7.51 -4.84
N ASP A 76 -2.74 6.23 -4.45
CA ASP A 76 -3.68 5.27 -5.02
C ASP A 76 -5.14 5.64 -4.69
N ASN A 77 -5.38 6.33 -3.59
CA ASN A 77 -6.73 6.76 -3.19
C ASN A 77 -7.13 8.13 -3.74
N ILE A 78 -6.29 8.83 -4.53
CA ILE A 78 -6.64 10.14 -5.12
C ILE A 78 -7.97 10.11 -5.90
N PRO A 79 -8.23 9.13 -6.80
CA PRO A 79 -9.49 9.07 -7.54
C PRO A 79 -10.71 8.87 -6.62
N LEU A 80 -10.52 8.11 -5.53
CA LEU A 80 -11.56 7.91 -4.52
C LEU A 80 -11.85 9.17 -3.72
N PHE A 81 -10.83 9.88 -3.24
CA PHE A 81 -11.02 11.15 -2.56
C PHE A 81 -11.71 12.17 -3.47
N TYR A 82 -11.35 12.21 -4.76
CA TYR A 82 -12.04 13.08 -5.71
C TYR A 82 -13.52 12.70 -5.85
N ARG A 83 -13.86 11.41 -6.03
CA ARG A 83 -15.25 10.95 -6.09
C ARG A 83 -16.01 11.27 -4.80
N LEU A 84 -15.42 11.04 -3.63
CA LEU A 84 -16.09 11.31 -2.35
C LEU A 84 -16.28 12.80 -2.06
N LEU A 85 -15.37 13.67 -2.50
CA LEU A 85 -15.47 15.12 -2.26
C LEU A 85 -16.32 15.84 -3.31
N PHE A 86 -16.27 15.41 -4.56
CA PHE A 86 -16.90 16.12 -5.69
C PHE A 86 -18.13 15.40 -6.28
N CYS A 87 -18.43 14.17 -5.86
CA CYS A 87 -19.62 13.40 -6.29
C CYS A 87 -20.64 13.22 -5.14
N PHE A 88 -20.94 14.32 -4.43
CA PHE A 88 -22.05 14.38 -3.45
C PHE A 88 -23.25 15.06 -4.14
N GLY A 89 -24.05 14.31 -4.92
CA GLY A 89 -25.21 14.87 -5.63
C GLY A 89 -25.99 13.88 -6.52
N GLU A 90 -27.16 14.30 -7.01
CA GLU A 90 -28.08 13.50 -7.84
C GLU A 90 -27.51 13.10 -9.22
N ASP A 91 -26.47 13.78 -9.70
CA ASP A 91 -25.85 13.52 -11.02
C ASP A 91 -24.87 12.32 -11.03
N CYS A 92 -24.62 11.68 -9.89
CA CYS A 92 -23.70 10.55 -9.78
C CYS A 92 -24.46 9.21 -9.89
N ASN A 93 -24.51 8.65 -11.10
CA ASN A 93 -25.20 7.37 -11.40
C ASN A 93 -24.63 6.11 -10.69
N TRP A 94 -23.56 6.26 -9.90
CA TRP A 94 -22.74 5.16 -9.38
C TRP A 94 -22.66 5.14 -7.84
N ASN A 95 -23.73 5.58 -7.18
CA ASN A 95 -23.80 5.77 -5.73
C ASN A 95 -23.74 4.47 -4.91
N GLU A 96 -23.96 3.31 -5.52
CA GLU A 96 -23.99 2.02 -4.82
C GLU A 96 -22.61 1.60 -4.29
N ALA A 97 -21.52 2.00 -4.96
CA ALA A 97 -20.16 1.71 -4.52
C ALA A 97 -19.62 2.68 -3.44
N ILE A 98 -20.22 3.87 -3.28
CA ILE A 98 -19.80 4.89 -2.31
C ILE A 98 -19.77 4.39 -0.87
N PRO A 99 -20.81 3.73 -0.32
CA PRO A 99 -20.76 3.22 1.05
C PRO A 99 -19.64 2.18 1.24
N LEU A 100 -19.38 1.33 0.24
CA LEU A 100 -18.29 0.35 0.29
C LEU A 100 -16.92 1.03 0.31
N HIS A 101 -16.73 2.08 -0.50
CA HIS A 101 -15.50 2.90 -0.49
C HIS A 101 -15.30 3.63 0.84
N LEU A 102 -16.38 4.10 1.49
CA LEU A 102 -16.31 4.70 2.84
C LEU A 102 -15.91 3.67 3.89
N TYR A 103 -16.47 2.45 3.85
CA TYR A 103 -16.04 1.37 4.74
C TYR A 103 -14.57 1.01 4.51
N HIS A 104 -14.13 0.91 3.26
CA HIS A 104 -12.71 0.70 2.94
C HIS A 104 -11.81 1.76 3.58
N LEU A 105 -12.12 3.05 3.41
CA LEU A 105 -11.33 4.15 3.97
C LEU A 105 -11.37 4.16 5.51
N LEU A 106 -12.52 3.85 6.11
CA LEU A 106 -12.66 3.74 7.56
C LEU A 106 -11.77 2.62 8.13
N PHE A 107 -11.81 1.42 7.53
CA PHE A 107 -10.98 0.29 7.96
C PHE A 107 -9.49 0.52 7.66
N ALA A 108 -9.16 1.21 6.57
CA ALA A 108 -7.78 1.61 6.27
C ALA A 108 -7.25 2.63 7.30
N PHE A 109 -8.07 3.62 7.65
CA PHE A 109 -7.74 4.58 8.72
C PHE A 109 -7.58 3.85 10.06
N LEU A 110 -8.50 2.94 10.41
CA LEU A 110 -8.42 2.17 11.64
C LEU A 110 -7.16 1.30 11.69
N THR A 111 -6.78 0.69 10.56
CA THR A 111 -5.55 -0.09 10.41
C THR A 111 -4.30 0.79 10.66
N GLY A 112 -4.25 1.96 10.04
CA GLY A 112 -3.17 2.93 10.25
C GLY A 112 -3.13 3.48 11.67
N PHE A 113 -4.29 3.76 12.26
CA PHE A 113 -4.44 4.23 13.64
C PHE A 113 -3.95 3.17 14.63
N LEU A 114 -4.35 1.91 14.48
CA LEU A 114 -3.89 0.82 15.35
C LEU A 114 -2.38 0.61 15.23
N PHE A 115 -1.82 0.74 14.02
CA PHE A 115 -0.38 0.64 13.76
C PHE A 115 0.42 1.78 14.41
N ALA A 116 -0.05 3.02 14.29
CA ALA A 116 0.65 4.19 14.82
C ALA A 116 0.51 4.33 16.34
N SER A 117 -0.66 3.95 16.88
CA SER A 117 -1.02 4.27 18.26
C SER A 117 -0.59 3.22 19.27
N HIS A 118 -0.34 1.98 18.85
CA HIS A 118 -0.08 0.86 19.78
C HIS A 118 -1.14 0.79 20.91
N LEU A 119 -2.42 1.01 20.56
CA LEU A 119 -3.54 1.08 21.51
C LEU A 119 -4.35 -0.22 21.42
N PRO A 120 -3.90 -1.27 22.13
CA PRO A 120 -4.43 -1.49 23.47
C PRO A 120 -3.36 -1.65 24.56
N GLU A 121 -2.09 -1.83 24.18
CA GLU A 121 -0.95 -2.08 25.07
C GLU A 121 -0.59 -0.87 25.95
N ARG A 122 -0.98 0.35 25.55
CA ARG A 122 -0.93 1.56 26.41
C ARG A 122 -2.16 1.82 27.28
N LEU A 123 -3.30 1.19 27.00
CA LEU A 123 -4.59 1.47 27.67
C LEU A 123 -4.89 0.48 28.82
N ALA A 124 -4.42 -0.77 28.73
CA ALA A 124 -4.52 -1.74 29.83
C ALA A 124 -3.48 -2.87 29.69
N PRO A 125 -2.26 -2.74 30.27
CA PRO A 125 -1.28 -3.82 30.27
C PRO A 125 -1.83 -5.03 31.06
N GLY A 126 -1.87 -6.21 30.43
CA GLY A 126 -2.24 -7.49 31.08
C GLY A 126 -3.72 -7.93 30.99
N ARG A 127 -4.59 -7.27 30.19
CA ARG A 127 -5.99 -7.72 29.96
C ARG A 127 -6.29 -8.26 28.55
N PHE A 128 -5.40 -8.05 27.59
CA PHE A 128 -5.62 -8.39 26.17
C PHE A 128 -4.57 -9.40 25.64
N ASP A 129 -4.18 -10.38 26.47
CA ASP A 129 -3.12 -11.33 26.13
C ASP A 129 -3.60 -12.60 25.37
N TYR A 130 -4.92 -12.80 25.21
CA TYR A 130 -5.47 -14.02 24.57
C TYR A 130 -6.38 -13.77 23.34
N PHE A 131 -7.12 -12.66 23.31
CA PHE A 131 -7.95 -12.24 22.17
C PHE A 131 -7.84 -10.72 21.99
N GLY A 132 -7.60 -10.24 20.77
CA GLY A 132 -7.65 -8.79 20.46
C GLY A 132 -6.35 -8.02 20.67
N HIS A 133 -5.18 -8.69 20.57
CA HIS A 133 -3.89 -7.99 20.55
C HIS A 133 -3.84 -6.98 19.37
N SER A 134 -3.13 -5.85 19.51
CA SER A 134 -3.05 -4.78 18.50
C SER A 134 -2.75 -5.33 17.10
N HIS A 135 -1.84 -6.31 17.04
CA HIS A 135 -1.46 -7.00 15.81
C HIS A 135 -2.60 -7.82 15.20
N GLN A 136 -3.41 -8.50 16.01
CA GLN A 136 -4.56 -9.27 15.52
C GLN A 136 -5.66 -8.33 15.00
N LEU A 137 -5.97 -7.26 15.74
CA LEU A 137 -6.94 -6.25 15.31
C LEU A 137 -6.47 -5.52 14.06
N PHE A 138 -5.16 -5.25 13.94
CA PHE A 138 -4.55 -4.70 12.73
C PHE A 138 -4.79 -5.62 11.53
N HIS A 139 -4.53 -6.92 11.66
CA HIS A 139 -4.79 -7.88 10.57
C HIS A 139 -6.27 -7.99 10.22
N VAL A 140 -7.15 -8.05 11.22
CA VAL A 140 -8.61 -8.10 10.99
C VAL A 140 -9.09 -6.85 10.25
N CYS A 141 -8.66 -5.66 10.67
CA CYS A 141 -9.01 -4.40 10.00
C CYS A 141 -8.44 -4.33 8.59
N ALA A 142 -7.20 -4.80 8.37
CA ALA A 142 -6.58 -4.83 7.06
C ALA A 142 -7.33 -5.78 6.10
N VAL A 143 -7.73 -6.97 6.58
CA VAL A 143 -8.51 -7.95 5.80
C VAL A 143 -9.89 -7.40 5.46
N LEU A 144 -10.60 -6.83 6.44
CA LEU A 144 -11.91 -6.21 6.20
C LEU A 144 -11.80 -5.01 5.24
N GLY A 145 -10.79 -4.16 5.41
CA GLY A 145 -10.52 -3.05 4.49
C GLY A 145 -10.28 -3.52 3.05
N THR A 146 -9.55 -4.62 2.87
CA THR A 146 -9.29 -5.21 1.55
C THR A 146 -10.53 -5.89 0.97
N HIS A 147 -11.37 -6.51 1.82
CA HIS A 147 -12.65 -7.08 1.41
C HIS A 147 -13.57 -5.99 0.84
N PHE A 148 -13.82 -4.92 1.60
CA PHE A 148 -14.65 -3.82 1.13
C PHE A 148 -14.06 -3.10 -0.09
N GLN A 149 -12.73 -3.01 -0.18
CA GLN A 149 -12.06 -2.51 -1.38
C GLN A 149 -12.43 -3.32 -2.62
N MET A 150 -12.29 -4.65 -2.53
CA MET A 150 -12.52 -5.54 -3.65
C MET A 150 -14.01 -5.55 -4.04
N GLU A 151 -14.90 -5.58 -3.06
CA GLU A 151 -16.34 -5.49 -3.29
C GLU A 151 -16.72 -4.17 -3.97
N ALA A 152 -16.18 -3.04 -3.51
CA ALA A 152 -16.43 -1.73 -4.13
C ALA A 152 -15.96 -1.67 -5.59
N VAL A 153 -14.77 -2.22 -5.87
CA VAL A 153 -14.23 -2.32 -7.24
C VAL A 153 -15.10 -3.21 -8.13
N LEU A 154 -15.62 -4.32 -7.60
CA LEU A 154 -16.50 -5.21 -8.35
C LEU A 154 -17.84 -4.54 -8.66
N THR A 155 -18.39 -3.77 -7.73
CA THR A 155 -19.61 -2.97 -7.94
C THR A 155 -19.38 -1.82 -8.94
N ASP A 156 -18.25 -1.14 -8.85
CA ASP A 156 -17.86 -0.13 -9.85
C ASP A 156 -17.69 -0.75 -11.24
N ARG A 157 -17.07 -1.93 -11.33
CA ARG A 157 -16.93 -2.66 -12.59
C ARG A 157 -18.29 -3.05 -13.16
N SER A 158 -19.14 -3.71 -12.37
CA SER A 158 -20.44 -4.21 -12.88
C SER A 158 -21.32 -3.09 -13.38
N SER A 159 -21.32 -1.94 -12.70
CA SER A 159 -22.12 -0.79 -13.07
C SER A 159 -21.52 -0.03 -14.27
N ARG A 160 -20.21 0.22 -14.28
CA ARG A 160 -19.57 1.12 -15.27
C ARG A 160 -19.02 0.42 -16.50
N GLN A 161 -18.89 -0.91 -16.51
CA GLN A 161 -18.22 -1.65 -17.59
C GLN A 161 -18.78 -1.34 -18.98
N ALA A 162 -20.11 -1.26 -19.12
CA ALA A 162 -20.74 -0.96 -20.42
C ALA A 162 -20.37 0.44 -20.94
N TRP A 163 -20.38 1.44 -20.05
CA TRP A 163 -20.00 2.81 -20.40
C TRP A 163 -18.49 2.93 -20.69
N LEU A 164 -17.64 2.30 -19.87
CA LEU A 164 -16.19 2.29 -20.04
C LEU A 164 -15.77 1.62 -21.36
N SER A 165 -16.42 0.54 -21.76
CA SER A 165 -16.12 -0.14 -23.04
C SER A 165 -16.38 0.71 -24.28
N SER A 166 -17.19 1.77 -24.17
CA SER A 166 -17.50 2.68 -25.27
C SER A 166 -16.76 4.02 -25.20
N HIS A 167 -16.22 4.38 -24.04
CA HIS A 167 -15.61 5.70 -23.80
C HIS A 167 -14.14 5.66 -23.38
N SER A 168 -13.62 4.52 -22.94
CA SER A 168 -12.20 4.35 -22.61
C SER A 168 -11.48 3.67 -23.76
N ASP A 169 -10.31 4.18 -24.10
CA ASP A 169 -9.36 3.40 -24.88
C ASP A 169 -9.03 2.11 -24.10
N ALA A 170 -9.05 0.97 -24.79
CA ALA A 170 -8.68 -0.29 -24.16
C ALA A 170 -7.18 -0.23 -23.83
N ASP A 171 -6.86 -0.06 -22.55
CA ASP A 171 -5.50 -0.31 -22.07
C ASP A 171 -5.10 -1.71 -22.52
N THR A 172 -4.10 -1.77 -23.39
CA THR A 172 -3.69 -3.05 -23.97
C THR A 172 -3.20 -3.95 -22.85
N LEU A 173 -3.64 -5.21 -22.86
CA LEU A 173 -3.15 -6.22 -21.91
C LEU A 173 -1.61 -6.27 -21.87
N ALA A 174 -0.96 -5.95 -23.00
CA ALA A 174 0.48 -5.76 -23.12
C ALA A 174 1.03 -4.58 -22.30
N SER A 175 0.39 -3.41 -22.28
CA SER A 175 0.84 -2.26 -21.47
C SER A 175 0.74 -2.57 -19.98
N THR A 176 -0.35 -3.22 -19.57
CA THR A 176 -0.58 -3.63 -18.17
C THR A 176 0.47 -4.65 -17.73
N LEU A 177 0.65 -5.73 -18.50
CA LEU A 177 1.67 -6.74 -18.21
C LEU A 177 3.08 -6.15 -18.25
N GLY A 178 3.34 -5.24 -19.18
CA GLY A 178 4.61 -4.52 -19.28
C GLY A 178 4.92 -3.73 -18.01
N VAL A 179 3.99 -2.89 -17.55
CA VAL A 179 4.17 -2.09 -16.32
C VAL A 179 4.36 -2.99 -15.10
N VAL A 180 3.55 -4.05 -14.95
CA VAL A 180 3.68 -4.99 -13.83
C VAL A 180 5.03 -5.70 -13.88
N ALA A 181 5.43 -6.22 -15.04
CA ALA A 181 6.71 -6.93 -15.19
C ALA A 181 7.89 -6.00 -14.92
N THR A 182 7.91 -4.79 -15.48
CA THR A 182 8.96 -3.80 -15.25
C THR A 182 9.02 -3.39 -13.78
N SER A 183 7.88 -3.18 -13.13
CA SER A 183 7.82 -2.88 -11.70
C SER A 183 8.40 -4.03 -10.87
N VAL A 184 7.96 -5.27 -11.09
CA VAL A 184 8.48 -6.43 -10.35
C VAL A 184 9.98 -6.62 -10.56
N ILE A 185 10.44 -6.63 -11.82
CA ILE A 185 11.86 -6.85 -12.14
C ILE A 185 12.72 -5.73 -11.56
N GLY A 186 12.34 -4.46 -11.74
CA GLY A 186 13.13 -3.34 -11.24
C GLY A 186 13.20 -3.32 -9.70
N ASN A 187 12.13 -3.72 -9.00
CA ASN A 187 12.14 -3.81 -7.54
C ASN A 187 12.98 -4.98 -7.05
N ILE A 188 12.98 -6.12 -7.74
CA ILE A 188 13.90 -7.22 -7.44
C ILE A 188 15.35 -6.75 -7.60
N ILE A 189 15.67 -6.06 -8.70
CA ILE A 189 17.03 -5.53 -8.94
C ILE A 189 17.45 -4.56 -7.83
N LEU A 190 16.58 -3.61 -7.45
CA LEU A 190 16.84 -2.67 -6.35
C LEU A 190 17.09 -3.40 -5.03
N ILE A 191 16.26 -4.38 -4.68
CA ILE A 191 16.42 -5.16 -3.45
C ILE A 191 17.74 -5.93 -3.48
N CYS A 192 18.07 -6.59 -4.59
CA CYS A 192 19.34 -7.31 -4.76
C CYS A 192 20.54 -6.38 -4.62
N PHE A 193 20.49 -5.19 -5.23
CA PHE A 193 21.54 -4.18 -5.12
C PHE A 193 21.74 -3.70 -3.68
N PHE A 194 20.65 -3.33 -2.99
CA PHE A 194 20.73 -2.90 -1.59
C PHE A 194 21.14 -4.03 -0.64
N THR A 195 20.75 -5.28 -0.94
CA THR A 195 21.17 -6.45 -0.16
C THR A 195 22.65 -6.72 -0.34
N ALA A 196 23.16 -6.69 -1.57
CA ALA A 196 24.58 -6.87 -1.85
C ALA A 196 25.42 -5.77 -1.19
N THR A 197 25.03 -4.49 -1.32
CA THR A 197 25.73 -3.37 -0.68
C THR A 197 25.69 -3.45 0.85
N LEU A 198 24.61 -3.93 1.45
CA LEU A 198 24.54 -4.21 2.88
C LEU A 198 25.56 -5.30 3.27
N LEU A 199 25.55 -6.44 2.58
CA LEU A 199 26.46 -7.56 2.85
C LEU A 199 27.95 -7.20 2.68
N TRP A 200 28.26 -6.29 1.75
CA TRP A 200 29.64 -5.85 1.48
C TRP A 200 30.11 -4.75 2.44
N SER A 201 29.22 -4.16 3.23
CA SER A 201 29.60 -3.13 4.20
C SER A 201 30.22 -3.77 5.46
N PRO A 202 31.43 -3.36 5.89
CA PRO A 202 32.07 -3.86 7.11
C PRO A 202 31.21 -3.68 8.38
N ARG A 203 30.32 -2.69 8.40
CA ARG A 203 29.36 -2.44 9.49
C ARG A 203 28.20 -3.45 9.56
N ALA A 204 27.83 -4.10 8.45
CA ALA A 204 26.74 -5.08 8.46
C ALA A 204 27.18 -6.43 9.05
N ASN A 205 28.45 -6.81 8.86
CA ASN A 205 29.02 -7.99 9.48
C ASN A 205 28.97 -7.90 11.00
N SER A 206 29.26 -6.74 11.62
CA SER A 206 29.16 -6.61 13.09
C SER A 206 27.72 -6.69 13.61
N ILE A 207 26.74 -6.16 12.86
CA ILE A 207 25.31 -6.22 13.23
C ILE A 207 24.77 -7.65 13.12
N LEU A 208 25.08 -8.36 12.02
CA LEU A 208 24.69 -9.75 11.83
C LEU A 208 25.34 -10.65 12.89
N GLN A 209 26.60 -10.41 13.21
CA GLN A 209 27.33 -11.16 14.24
C GLN A 209 26.73 -10.92 15.63
N ASN A 210 26.37 -9.69 15.98
CA ASN A 210 25.72 -9.36 17.25
C ASN A 210 24.32 -9.98 17.37
N HIS A 211 23.51 -9.93 16.30
CA HIS A 211 22.17 -10.53 16.30
C HIS A 211 22.22 -12.07 16.45
N ILE A 212 23.17 -12.73 15.78
CA ILE A 212 23.42 -14.17 15.92
C ILE A 212 23.89 -14.51 17.34
N LEU A 213 24.74 -13.68 17.94
CA LEU A 213 25.24 -13.87 19.30
C LEU A 213 24.11 -13.72 20.35
N ASP A 214 23.22 -12.75 20.16
CA ASP A 214 22.10 -12.49 21.05
C ASP A 214 21.01 -13.57 20.93
N GLU A 215 20.73 -14.08 19.72
CA GLU A 215 19.85 -15.25 19.52
C GLU A 215 20.44 -16.52 20.15
N ALA A 216 21.77 -16.72 20.04
CA ALA A 216 22.44 -17.86 20.66
C ALA A 216 22.38 -17.79 22.19
N LYS A 217 22.51 -16.60 22.79
CA LYS A 217 22.35 -16.41 24.24
C LYS A 217 20.90 -16.60 24.70
N ALA A 218 19.92 -16.15 23.92
CA ALA A 218 18.50 -16.30 24.25
C ALA A 218 18.03 -17.77 24.20
N LYS A 219 18.69 -18.64 23.43
CA LYS A 219 18.43 -20.09 23.40
C LYS A 219 19.18 -20.90 24.46
N ALA A 220 20.12 -20.28 25.18
CA ALA A 220 20.95 -20.92 26.20
C ALA A 220 20.41 -20.73 27.63
N HIS A 221 19.32 -19.98 27.79
CA HIS A 221 18.56 -19.78 29.04
C HIS A 221 17.18 -20.41 28.92
#